data_AF-A0AAF0QK98-F1
#
_entry.id   AF-A0AAF0QK98-F1
#
_cell.length_a   1.000
_cell.length_b   1.000
_cell.length_c   1.000
_cell.angle_alpha   90.00
_cell.angle_beta   90.00
_cell.angle_gamma   90.00
#
_symmetry.space_group_name_H-M   'P 1'
#
loop_
_entity.id
_entity.type
_entity.pdbx_description
1 polymer ?
#
loop_
_entity_poly.entity_id
_entity_poly.type
_entity_poly.pdbx_seq_one_letter_code
_entity_poly.pdbx_strand_id
1 'polypeptide(L)'
;MVFASYNMGSNETNLVISKAEVNEGTTVKKLKPRARGRSFPIKRSTCHITIVMKDISLDDEYGEMSSLKKTRWKKKSTAMTYRDMYNSGGLWDKK
;
A
#
# COMPACT_ATOMS: atom_id res chain seq x y z
N MET A 1 -16.87 -15.91 5.79
CA MET A 1 -18.25 -16.43 5.78
C MET A 1 -18.72 -16.66 7.20
N VAL A 2 -18.19 -17.63 7.95
CA VAL A 2 -18.57 -17.88 9.37
C VAL A 2 -18.55 -16.63 10.27
N PHE A 3 -17.51 -15.79 10.16
CA PHE A 3 -17.44 -14.56 10.95
C PHE A 3 -18.58 -13.57 10.62
N ALA A 4 -19.01 -13.52 9.36
CA ALA A 4 -20.08 -12.62 8.92
C ALA A 4 -21.46 -13.17 9.30
N SER A 5 -21.69 -14.48 9.16
CA SER A 5 -22.95 -15.09 9.60
C SER A 5 -23.14 -14.98 11.12
N TYR A 6 -22.07 -15.17 11.90
CA TYR A 6 -22.15 -15.06 13.36
C TYR A 6 -22.29 -13.61 13.86
N ASN A 7 -21.50 -12.67 13.35
CA ASN A 7 -21.48 -11.31 13.90
C ASN A 7 -22.47 -10.35 13.22
N MET A 8 -22.78 -10.57 11.95
CA MET A 8 -23.64 -9.67 11.16
C MET A 8 -24.96 -10.34 10.74
N GLY A 9 -25.18 -11.62 11.08
CA GLY A 9 -26.43 -12.32 10.77
C GLY A 9 -26.67 -12.50 9.27
N SER A 10 -25.63 -12.40 8.44
CA SER A 10 -25.78 -12.50 6.98
C SER A 10 -25.83 -13.93 6.48
N ASN A 11 -26.63 -14.13 5.43
CA ASN A 11 -26.79 -15.43 4.79
C ASN A 11 -25.57 -15.75 3.93
N GLU A 12 -25.03 -16.96 4.08
CA GLU A 12 -23.80 -17.39 3.41
C GLU A 12 -23.90 -17.35 1.87
N THR A 13 -25.10 -17.53 1.34
CA THR A 13 -25.38 -17.49 -0.10
C THR A 13 -25.23 -16.10 -0.71
N ASN A 14 -25.34 -15.05 0.11
CA ASN A 14 -25.37 -13.65 -0.34
C ASN A 14 -24.04 -12.92 -0.07
N LEU A 15 -23.10 -13.58 0.61
CA LEU A 15 -21.79 -13.03 0.96
C LEU A 15 -20.83 -13.12 -0.22
N VAL A 16 -20.32 -11.97 -0.66
CA VAL A 16 -19.31 -11.86 -1.72
C VAL A 16 -18.05 -11.19 -1.19
N ILE A 17 -16.89 -11.65 -1.66
CA ILE A 17 -15.60 -11.03 -1.34
C ILE A 17 -15.46 -9.77 -2.20
N SER A 18 -15.45 -8.60 -1.56
CA SER A 18 -15.25 -7.32 -2.26
C SER A 18 -13.79 -6.96 -2.43
N LYS A 19 -12.93 -7.34 -1.49
CA LYS A 19 -11.51 -6.99 -1.50
C LYS A 19 -10.71 -8.02 -0.71
N ALA A 20 -9.56 -8.40 -1.23
CA ALA A 20 -8.60 -9.23 -0.52
C ALA A 20 -7.21 -8.62 -0.68
N GLU A 21 -6.56 -8.32 0.44
CA GLU A 21 -5.24 -7.71 0.47
C GLU A 21 -4.31 -8.48 1.40
N VAL A 22 -3.04 -8.53 1.02
CA VAL A 22 -1.97 -9.11 1.82
C VAL A 22 -0.92 -8.04 2.05
N ASN A 23 -0.73 -7.67 3.31
CA ASN A 23 0.25 -6.68 3.73
C ASN A 23 1.47 -7.36 4.34
N GLU A 24 2.63 -6.74 4.16
CA GLU A 24 3.86 -7.19 4.80
C GLU A 24 3.73 -7.03 6.32
N GLY A 25 4.06 -8.08 7.06
CA GLY A 25 4.09 -8.09 8.50
C GLY A 25 5.51 -7.91 9.03
N THR A 26 5.68 -8.11 10.34
CA THR A 26 7.00 -7.99 10.95
C THR A 26 7.96 -9.06 10.41
N THR A 27 9.17 -8.62 10.06
CA THR A 27 10.23 -9.51 9.59
C THR A 27 11.33 -9.62 10.65
N VAL A 28 11.51 -10.83 11.19
CA VAL A 28 12.53 -11.11 12.20
C VAL A 28 13.76 -11.71 11.54
N LYS A 29 14.95 -11.22 11.90
CA LYS A 29 16.23 -11.79 11.46
C LYS A 29 16.74 -12.80 12.50
N LYS A 30 17.18 -13.97 12.06
CA LYS A 30 17.84 -14.99 12.88
C LYS A 30 19.17 -15.39 12.25
N LEU A 31 20.20 -15.62 13.05
CA LEU A 31 21.50 -16.10 12.56
C LEU A 31 21.43 -17.60 12.25
N LYS A 32 21.86 -17.98 11.05
CA LYS A 32 22.07 -19.37 10.65
C LYS A 32 23.55 -19.70 10.76
N PRO A 33 23.98 -20.56 11.71
CA PRO A 33 25.37 -20.99 11.79
C PRO A 33 25.74 -21.83 10.55
N ARG A 34 26.98 -21.67 10.10
CA ARG A 34 27.59 -22.41 8.97
C ARG A 34 29.01 -22.85 9.35
N ALA A 35 29.58 -23.73 8.53
CA ALA A 35 30.95 -24.21 8.71
C ALA A 35 31.98 -23.06 8.73
N ARG A 36 33.12 -23.31 9.38
CA ARG A 36 34.25 -22.36 9.49
C ARG A 36 33.89 -21.03 10.18
N GLY A 37 33.04 -21.06 11.20
CA GLY A 37 32.67 -19.87 11.99
C GLY A 37 31.83 -18.82 11.25
N ARG A 38 31.34 -19.14 10.05
CA ARG A 38 30.51 -18.23 9.26
C ARG A 38 29.06 -18.28 9.74
N SER A 39 28.36 -17.15 9.65
CA SER A 39 26.92 -17.10 9.87
C SER A 39 26.26 -16.16 8.86
N PHE A 40 25.02 -16.47 8.50
CA PHE A 40 24.20 -15.62 7.63
C PHE A 40 22.85 -15.33 8.27
N PRO A 41 22.27 -14.15 8.05
CA PRO A 41 20.93 -13.85 8.53
C PRO A 41 19.87 -14.57 7.68
N ILE A 42 18.97 -15.31 8.31
CA ILE A 42 17.69 -15.75 7.76
C ILE A 42 16.64 -14.71 8.13
N LYS A 43 15.85 -14.28 7.15
CA LYS A 43 14.64 -13.48 7.39
C LYS A 43 13.44 -14.42 7.57
N ARG A 44 12.66 -14.20 8.63
CA ARG A 44 11.35 -14.82 8.84
C ARG A 44 10.32 -13.71 8.74
N SER A 45 9.72 -13.57 7.56
CA SER A 45 8.67 -12.59 7.28
C SER A 45 7.31 -13.15 7.68
N THR A 46 6.49 -12.32 8.30
CA THR A 46 5.06 -12.59 8.53
C THR A 46 4.23 -11.70 7.59
N CYS A 47 2.93 -11.97 7.48
CA CYS A 47 2.02 -11.16 6.67
C CYS A 47 0.70 -10.96 7.40
N HIS A 48 0.02 -9.86 7.08
CA HIS A 48 -1.34 -9.57 7.54
C HIS A 48 -2.29 -9.72 6.36
N ILE A 49 -3.22 -10.65 6.47
CA ILE A 49 -4.24 -10.90 5.44
C ILE A 49 -5.50 -10.17 5.86
N THR A 50 -6.01 -9.29 4.99
CA THR A 50 -7.25 -8.56 5.20
C THR A 50 -8.25 -8.95 4.11
N ILE A 51 -9.41 -9.47 4.53
CA ILE A 51 -10.48 -9.90 3.62
C ILE A 51 -11.71 -9.04 3.95
N VAL A 52 -12.24 -8.34 2.95
CA VAL A 52 -13.45 -7.54 3.04
C VAL A 52 -14.57 -8.27 2.31
N MET A 53 -15.65 -8.53 3.04
CA MET A 53 -16.88 -9.16 2.54
C MET A 53 -17.98 -8.11 2.41
N LYS A 54 -18.87 -8.29 1.45
CA LYS A 54 -20.10 -7.52 1.24
C LYS A 54 -21.27 -8.46 1.09
N ASP A 55 -22.43 -8.01 1.51
CA ASP A 55 -23.70 -8.72 1.36
C ASP A 55 -24.49 -8.10 0.23
N ILE A 56 -24.68 -8.87 -0.85
CA ILE A 56 -25.36 -8.39 -2.06
C ILE A 56 -26.80 -7.93 -1.75
N SER A 57 -27.47 -8.56 -0.79
CA SER A 57 -28.85 -8.23 -0.41
C SER A 57 -29.03 -6.86 0.25
N LEU A 58 -27.94 -6.20 0.66
CA LEU A 58 -27.98 -4.86 1.25
C LEU A 58 -27.57 -3.76 0.25
N ASP A 59 -26.98 -4.14 -0.88
CA ASP A 59 -26.37 -3.21 -1.85
C ASP A 59 -27.38 -2.66 -2.89
N ASP A 60 -28.60 -3.22 -2.97
CA ASP A 60 -29.65 -2.79 -3.91
C ASP A 60 -30.19 -1.35 -3.64
N GLU A 61 -29.87 -0.72 -2.49
CA GLU A 61 -30.31 0.65 -2.15
C GLU A 61 -29.28 1.77 -2.43
N TYR A 62 -28.01 1.48 -2.77
CA TYR A 62 -26.92 2.49 -2.79
C TYR A 62 -26.30 2.78 -4.17
N GLY A 63 -26.88 2.25 -5.26
CA GLY A 63 -26.30 2.32 -6.62
C GLY A 63 -26.26 3.71 -7.28
N GLU A 64 -27.11 4.67 -6.88
CA GLU A 64 -27.25 5.94 -7.63
C GLU A 64 -26.29 7.08 -7.19
N MET A 65 -25.66 7.00 -6.01
CA MET A 65 -24.93 8.16 -5.44
C MET A 65 -23.44 8.27 -5.82
N SER A 66 -22.87 7.28 -6.49
CA SER A 66 -21.41 7.22 -6.78
C SER A 66 -20.99 7.82 -8.12
N SER A 67 -21.94 8.16 -9.01
CA SER A 67 -21.66 8.69 -10.35
C SER A 67 -21.35 10.20 -10.37
N LEU A 68 -21.62 10.94 -9.29
CA LEU A 68 -21.58 12.42 -9.25
C LEU A 68 -20.28 13.07 -8.74
N LYS A 69 -19.25 12.32 -8.34
CA LYS A 69 -18.00 12.91 -7.81
C LYS A 69 -16.79 12.69 -8.72
N LYS A 70 -16.76 13.37 -9.87
CA LYS A 70 -15.52 13.67 -10.61
C LYS A 70 -15.33 15.19 -10.68
N THR A 71 -14.69 15.77 -9.66
CA THR A 71 -14.12 17.12 -9.81
C THR A 71 -12.74 17.01 -10.46
N ARG A 72 -12.61 17.75 -11.55
CA ARG A 72 -11.50 17.81 -12.50
C ARG A 72 -10.31 18.55 -11.86
N TRP A 73 -9.24 17.84 -11.54
CA TRP A 73 -7.99 18.48 -11.07
C TRP A 73 -7.19 19.01 -12.27
N LYS A 74 -7.09 20.33 -12.42
CA LYS A 74 -6.16 20.97 -13.37
C LYS A 74 -4.81 21.19 -12.68
N LYS A 75 -3.74 20.59 -13.23
CA LYS A 75 -2.36 20.90 -12.81
C LYS A 75 -1.92 22.22 -13.44
N LYS A 76 -1.48 23.19 -12.63
CA LYS A 76 -0.72 24.35 -13.08
C LYS A 76 0.76 23.97 -13.07
N SER A 77 1.42 23.99 -14.21
CA SER A 77 2.88 23.90 -14.31
C SER A 77 3.46 25.27 -14.00
N THR A 78 4.09 25.44 -12.85
CA THR A 78 4.90 26.63 -12.57
C THR A 78 6.20 26.51 -13.35
N ALA A 79 6.46 27.49 -14.21
CA ALA A 79 7.65 27.60 -15.03
C ALA A 79 8.91 27.73 -14.15
N MET A 80 9.92 26.95 -14.51
CA MET A 80 11.26 26.96 -13.92
C MET A 80 11.99 28.25 -14.37
N THR A 81 12.08 29.24 -13.49
CA THR A 81 12.99 30.38 -13.65
C THR A 81 14.29 30.08 -12.89
N TYR A 82 15.17 29.35 -13.56
CA TYR A 82 16.59 29.26 -13.18
C TYR A 82 17.21 30.64 -13.43
N ARG A 83 17.36 31.44 -12.37
CA ARG A 83 18.20 32.63 -12.43
C ARG A 83 19.65 32.17 -12.28
N ASP A 84 20.38 32.32 -13.38
CA ASP A 84 21.81 32.57 -13.42
C ASP A 84 22.25 33.49 -12.29
N MET A 85 22.69 32.91 -11.17
CA MET A 85 23.44 33.60 -10.14
C MET A 85 24.37 32.57 -9.54
N TYR A 86 25.59 32.53 -10.07
CA TYR A 86 26.91 32.33 -9.43
C TYR A 86 27.90 31.94 -10.53
N ASN A 87 27.96 32.78 -11.56
CA ASN A 87 29.13 32.91 -12.41
C ASN A 87 29.93 34.09 -11.83
N SER A 88 30.66 33.85 -10.74
CA SER A 88 31.65 34.79 -10.23
C SER A 88 32.69 34.07 -9.35
N GLY A 89 33.77 33.66 -10.01
CA GLY A 89 35.13 33.69 -9.44
C GLY A 89 35.55 32.54 -8.55
N GLY A 90 36.58 31.80 -8.98
CA GLY A 90 37.31 30.92 -8.07
C GLY A 90 38.25 29.93 -8.74
N LEU A 91 39.33 30.46 -9.30
CA LEU A 91 40.56 29.76 -9.69
C LEU A 91 40.97 28.69 -8.65
N TRP A 92 40.89 27.40 -8.97
CA TRP A 92 41.58 26.35 -8.21
C TRP A 92 42.43 25.48 -9.13
N ASP A 93 43.70 25.53 -8.76
CA ASP A 93 44.93 25.07 -9.40
C ASP A 93 44.98 23.55 -9.58
N LYS A 94 45.61 23.13 -10.68
CA LYS A 94 45.96 21.73 -10.93
C LYS A 94 47.27 21.43 -10.21
N LYS A 95 47.26 20.45 -9.31
CA LYS A 95 48.47 19.70 -8.94
C LYS A 95 48.14 18.29 -8.50
#